data_AF-A0A6L7XRY5-F1
#
_entry.id   AF-A0A6L7XRY5-F1
#
_cell.length_a   1.000
_cell.length_b   1.000
_cell.length_c   1.000
_cell.angle_alpha   90.00
_cell.angle_beta   90.00
_cell.angle_gamma   90.00
#
_symmetry.space_group_name_H-M   'P 1'
#
loop_
_entity.id
_entity.type
_entity.pdbx_description
1 polymer ?
#
loop_
_entity_poly.entity_id
_entity_poly.type
_entity_poly.pdbx_seq_one_letter_code
_entity_poly.pdbx_strand_id
1 'polypeptide(L)'
;MSAPLGHATTLLAAMADGIGEVSFASRDWVAEAGDALADAVERHADALRAETFTLCEVAHNPPVWLRAGGKVAWHARIEGGRVVAVDAGELPSSECDFRVEGDHSIMSNMGRIVFHGSNPAVVAAAQARLGKLSRWKFDGAMPDNPALLAALRRLHDVMAPRTLPRFTFMTPEWVSSARHVLSTRATSAKYARGIRNVVFTFSEEFTHTPAYAFPDGAHGGFWVRCDHGEITVGAGPLPETMAPADALTKGKYTPVVPVGRTVNALMTEEEQAAQAAYSKAAFRREEETGEHPVNQTSPSGKGPMPTELARIFMPLHDELSKRTSGELPSDFDAAVKPAWAEAQSFDRDSVYDASWLRYDEFDIYGDTRKGA
;
A
#
# COMPACT_ATOMS: atom_id res chain seq x y z
N MET A 1 -21.66 25.25 -17.66
CA MET A 1 -20.23 25.26 -18.00
C MET A 1 -19.54 24.39 -16.96
N SER A 2 -19.21 23.16 -17.33
CA SER A 2 -18.64 22.16 -16.44
C SER A 2 -17.14 22.43 -16.26
N ALA A 3 -16.64 22.32 -15.03
CA ALA A 3 -15.21 22.45 -14.71
C ALA A 3 -14.38 21.35 -15.42
N PRO A 4 -13.09 21.60 -15.74
CA PRO A 4 -12.24 20.57 -16.31
C PRO A 4 -11.88 19.53 -15.26
N LEU A 5 -12.09 18.25 -15.59
CA LEU A 5 -11.60 17.09 -14.83
C LEU A 5 -10.06 17.12 -14.82
N GLY A 6 -9.45 17.04 -13.64
CA GLY A 6 -8.01 16.85 -13.48
C GLY A 6 -7.56 15.56 -14.19
N HIS A 7 -6.42 15.60 -14.88
CA HIS A 7 -5.91 14.42 -15.59
C HIS A 7 -5.40 13.40 -14.56
N ALA A 8 -5.98 12.20 -14.54
CA ALA A 8 -5.48 11.09 -13.75
C ALA A 8 -4.08 10.68 -14.23
N THR A 9 -3.19 10.23 -13.33
CA THR A 9 -1.85 9.75 -13.69
C THR A 9 -1.94 8.57 -14.66
N THR A 10 -0.90 8.33 -15.48
CA THR A 10 -0.87 7.21 -16.45
C THR A 10 -1.10 5.85 -15.79
N LEU A 11 -0.72 5.69 -14.52
CA LEU A 11 -0.98 4.48 -13.75
C LEU A 11 -2.47 4.37 -13.38
N LEU A 12 -3.05 5.42 -12.78
CA LEU A 12 -4.46 5.46 -12.41
C LEU A 12 -5.39 5.36 -13.63
N ALA A 13 -4.96 5.89 -14.78
CA ALA A 13 -5.68 5.79 -16.04
C ALA A 13 -5.68 4.38 -16.66
N ALA A 14 -4.82 3.47 -16.19
CA ALA A 14 -4.76 2.08 -16.61
C ALA A 14 -5.20 1.11 -15.51
N MET A 15 -5.43 1.55 -14.27
CA MET A 15 -5.86 0.68 -13.18
C MET A 15 -7.37 0.50 -13.19
N ALA A 16 -7.84 -0.68 -12.79
CA ALA A 16 -9.24 -0.91 -12.53
C ALA A 16 -9.75 0.00 -11.40
N ASP A 17 -10.95 0.55 -11.58
CA ASP A 17 -11.66 1.27 -10.53
C ASP A 17 -11.95 0.36 -9.32
N GLY A 18 -12.20 0.97 -8.16
CA GLY A 18 -12.47 0.26 -6.92
C GLY A 18 -11.20 -0.09 -6.15
N ILE A 19 -11.32 -0.96 -5.15
CA ILE A 19 -10.22 -1.29 -4.25
C ILE A 19 -9.81 -2.76 -4.28
N GLY A 20 -10.51 -3.62 -5.03
CA GLY A 20 -10.31 -5.07 -4.98
C GLY A 20 -10.98 -5.74 -3.79
N GLU A 21 -11.09 -7.06 -3.86
CA GLU A 21 -11.76 -7.94 -2.89
C GLU A 21 -10.83 -9.05 -2.40
N VAL A 22 -9.90 -9.49 -3.26
CA VAL A 22 -8.99 -10.61 -3.02
C VAL A 22 -7.52 -10.17 -3.16
N SER A 23 -6.66 -10.77 -2.34
CA SER A 23 -5.24 -10.40 -2.26
C SER A 23 -4.44 -11.20 -3.27
N PHE A 24 -3.59 -10.54 -4.05
CA PHE A 24 -2.79 -11.20 -5.07
C PHE A 24 -2.09 -12.47 -4.54
N ALA A 25 -2.25 -13.59 -5.26
CA ALA A 25 -1.73 -14.92 -4.96
C ALA A 25 -2.16 -15.54 -3.60
N SER A 26 -3.17 -14.98 -2.93
CA SER A 26 -3.86 -15.67 -1.83
C SER A 26 -4.73 -16.83 -2.37
N ARG A 27 -5.10 -17.79 -1.52
CA ARG A 27 -5.92 -18.94 -1.95
C ARG A 27 -7.24 -18.53 -2.62
N ASP A 28 -7.90 -17.51 -2.08
CA ASP A 28 -9.16 -17.01 -2.65
C ASP A 28 -8.93 -16.34 -4.01
N TRP A 29 -7.86 -15.55 -4.13
CA TRP A 29 -7.46 -14.95 -5.41
C TRP A 29 -7.16 -16.02 -6.46
N VAL A 30 -6.48 -17.11 -6.07
CA VAL A 30 -6.13 -18.21 -6.99
C VAL A 30 -7.36 -18.99 -7.46
N ALA A 31 -8.31 -19.26 -6.57
CA ALA A 31 -9.58 -19.90 -6.96
C ALA A 31 -10.33 -19.05 -7.99
N GLU A 32 -10.42 -17.73 -7.76
CA GLU A 32 -11.07 -16.79 -8.66
C GLU A 32 -10.33 -16.63 -10.00
N ALA A 33 -8.99 -16.60 -9.96
CA ALA A 33 -8.15 -16.60 -11.16
C ALA A 33 -8.33 -17.89 -11.96
N GLY A 34 -8.55 -19.03 -11.28
CA GLY A 34 -8.82 -20.31 -11.93
C GLY A 34 -10.09 -20.30 -12.74
N ASP A 35 -11.20 -19.83 -12.17
CA ASP A 35 -12.47 -19.69 -12.89
C ASP A 35 -12.34 -18.71 -14.08
N ALA A 36 -11.68 -17.58 -13.86
CA ALA A 36 -11.47 -16.57 -14.89
C ALA A 36 -10.59 -17.10 -16.04
N LEU A 37 -9.54 -17.86 -15.72
CA LEU A 37 -8.65 -18.47 -16.71
C LEU A 37 -9.35 -19.59 -17.48
N ALA A 38 -10.16 -20.41 -16.81
CA ALA A 38 -10.93 -21.47 -17.45
C ALA A 38 -11.90 -20.91 -18.51
N ASP A 39 -12.69 -19.89 -18.16
CA ASP A 39 -13.58 -19.18 -19.11
C ASP A 39 -12.77 -18.56 -20.26
N ALA A 40 -11.64 -17.93 -19.96
CA ALA A 40 -10.79 -17.31 -20.98
C ALA A 40 -10.20 -18.33 -21.97
N VAL A 41 -9.73 -19.49 -21.48
CA VAL A 41 -9.18 -20.57 -22.31
C VAL A 41 -10.27 -21.26 -23.13
N GLU A 42 -11.45 -21.50 -22.56
CA GLU A 42 -12.57 -22.15 -23.27
C GLU A 42 -12.99 -21.37 -24.53
N ARG A 43 -13.01 -20.03 -24.45
CA ARG A 43 -13.30 -19.14 -25.59
C ARG A 43 -12.32 -19.29 -26.75
N HIS A 44 -11.15 -19.85 -26.49
CA HIS A 44 -10.06 -20.04 -27.43
C HIS A 44 -9.68 -21.53 -27.61
N ALA A 45 -10.46 -22.47 -27.07
CA ALA A 45 -10.09 -23.89 -26.97
C ALA A 45 -9.61 -24.48 -28.30
N ASP A 46 -10.31 -24.15 -29.39
CA ASP A 46 -10.01 -24.61 -30.74
C ASP A 46 -8.62 -24.20 -31.26
N ALA A 47 -8.20 -22.98 -30.94
CA ALA A 47 -6.89 -22.42 -31.31
C ALA A 47 -5.78 -22.88 -30.35
N LEU A 48 -6.15 -23.44 -29.20
CA LEU A 48 -5.26 -23.91 -28.14
C LEU A 48 -5.14 -25.45 -28.08
N ARG A 49 -5.80 -26.18 -28.99
CA ARG A 49 -5.84 -27.66 -28.99
C ARG A 49 -4.48 -28.36 -29.03
N ALA A 50 -3.45 -27.72 -29.56
CA ALA A 50 -2.08 -28.26 -29.61
C ALA A 50 -1.13 -27.58 -28.60
N GLU A 51 -1.65 -26.66 -27.78
CA GLU A 51 -0.86 -25.87 -26.84
C GLU A 51 -0.67 -26.63 -25.53
N THR A 52 0.52 -26.48 -24.94
CA THR A 52 0.81 -26.83 -23.55
C THR A 52 1.60 -25.67 -22.96
N PHE A 53 1.10 -25.12 -21.85
CA PHE A 53 1.72 -23.98 -21.21
C PHE A 53 1.49 -23.98 -19.71
N THR A 54 2.55 -23.83 -18.93
CA THR A 54 2.54 -23.75 -17.48
C THR A 54 3.16 -22.44 -17.03
N LEU A 55 2.42 -21.68 -16.22
CA LEU A 55 2.91 -20.46 -15.61
C LEU A 55 2.98 -20.58 -14.08
N CYS A 56 3.96 -19.92 -13.46
CA CYS A 56 4.04 -19.76 -12.01
C CYS A 56 4.45 -18.32 -11.65
N GLU A 57 3.68 -17.67 -10.78
CA GLU A 57 4.02 -16.34 -10.25
C GLU A 57 4.31 -16.42 -8.75
N VAL A 58 5.48 -15.91 -8.32
CA VAL A 58 5.93 -15.92 -6.93
C VAL A 58 6.10 -14.49 -6.44
N ALA A 59 5.27 -14.10 -5.46
CA ALA A 59 5.27 -12.79 -4.84
C ALA A 59 5.94 -12.85 -3.46
N HIS A 60 7.15 -12.28 -3.37
CA HIS A 60 7.90 -12.12 -2.13
C HIS A 60 7.32 -11.00 -1.28
N ASN A 61 7.61 -11.01 0.01
CA ASN A 61 7.26 -9.91 0.91
C ASN A 61 5.75 -9.64 1.02
N PRO A 62 4.90 -10.69 1.12
CA PRO A 62 3.47 -10.50 1.31
C PRO A 62 3.21 -9.77 2.62
N PRO A 63 2.12 -8.99 2.71
CA PRO A 63 1.65 -8.46 3.97
C PRO A 63 1.54 -9.54 5.04
N VAL A 64 2.00 -9.23 6.26
CA VAL A 64 2.10 -10.20 7.37
C VAL A 64 0.75 -10.88 7.68
N TRP A 65 -0.38 -10.21 7.41
CA TRP A 65 -1.73 -10.77 7.62
C TRP A 65 -2.12 -11.90 6.66
N LEU A 66 -1.42 -12.08 5.54
CA LEU A 66 -1.58 -13.27 4.68
C LEU A 66 -1.06 -14.55 5.34
N ARG A 67 -0.25 -14.41 6.42
CA ARG A 67 0.32 -15.54 7.19
C ARG A 67 1.02 -16.58 6.31
N ALA A 68 1.58 -16.14 5.19
CA ALA A 68 2.19 -16.99 4.19
C ALA A 68 3.72 -17.13 4.35
N GLY A 69 4.28 -16.56 5.42
CA GLY A 69 5.73 -16.45 5.58
C GLY A 69 6.32 -15.42 4.62
N GLY A 70 7.51 -15.69 4.08
CA GLY A 70 8.26 -14.72 3.26
C GLY A 70 7.75 -14.56 1.82
N LYS A 71 6.84 -15.41 1.34
CA LYS A 71 6.31 -15.37 -0.03
C LYS A 71 4.92 -16.00 -0.16
N VAL A 72 4.17 -15.56 -1.16
CA VAL A 72 2.99 -16.25 -1.71
C VAL A 72 3.29 -16.61 -3.17
N ALA A 73 2.64 -17.65 -3.69
CA ALA A 73 2.81 -18.05 -5.08
C ALA A 73 1.55 -18.70 -5.60
N TRP A 74 1.40 -18.73 -6.92
CA TRP A 74 0.38 -19.50 -7.61
C TRP A 74 0.88 -20.00 -8.96
N HIS A 75 0.22 -21.00 -9.51
CA HIS A 75 0.53 -21.51 -10.83
C HIS A 75 -0.72 -21.98 -11.57
N ALA A 76 -0.61 -22.07 -12.90
CA ALA A 76 -1.62 -22.66 -13.76
C ALA A 76 -1.00 -23.46 -14.89
N ARG A 77 -1.65 -24.56 -15.29
CA ARG A 77 -1.28 -25.41 -16.42
C ARG A 77 -2.42 -25.51 -17.41
N ILE A 78 -2.11 -25.26 -18.67
CA ILE A 78 -3.03 -25.28 -19.80
C ILE A 78 -2.56 -26.35 -20.76
N GLU A 79 -3.46 -27.26 -21.15
CA GLU A 79 -3.17 -28.34 -22.09
C GLU A 79 -4.35 -28.57 -23.02
N GLY A 80 -4.09 -28.64 -24.32
CA GLY A 80 -5.09 -29.04 -25.31
C GLY A 80 -6.34 -28.17 -25.32
N GLY A 81 -6.18 -26.87 -25.05
CA GLY A 81 -7.28 -25.91 -24.97
C GLY A 81 -8.13 -26.00 -23.70
N ARG A 82 -7.56 -26.51 -22.61
CA ARG A 82 -8.20 -26.57 -21.29
C ARG A 82 -7.23 -26.19 -20.19
N VAL A 83 -7.74 -25.61 -19.11
CA VAL A 83 -7.00 -25.46 -17.86
C VAL A 83 -7.05 -26.78 -17.12
N VAL A 84 -5.90 -27.39 -16.84
CA VAL A 84 -5.80 -28.71 -16.19
C VAL A 84 -5.34 -28.64 -14.73
N ALA A 85 -4.73 -27.53 -14.31
CA ALA A 85 -4.40 -27.24 -12.92
C ALA A 85 -4.35 -25.73 -12.67
N VAL A 86 -4.83 -25.28 -11.51
CA VAL A 86 -4.64 -23.93 -10.96
C VAL A 86 -4.59 -24.06 -9.45
N ASP A 87 -3.45 -23.75 -8.84
CA ASP A 87 -3.23 -23.97 -7.42
C ASP A 87 -2.36 -22.89 -6.78
N ALA A 88 -2.59 -22.67 -5.48
CA ALA A 88 -1.75 -21.81 -4.67
C ALA A 88 -0.50 -22.59 -4.26
N GLY A 89 0.66 -21.97 -4.39
CA GLY A 89 1.95 -22.60 -4.16
C GLY A 89 2.87 -22.42 -5.36
N GLU A 90 4.15 -22.62 -5.08
CA GLU A 90 5.22 -22.46 -6.05
C GLU A 90 5.51 -23.79 -6.74
N LEU A 91 5.65 -23.75 -8.06
CA LEU A 91 6.24 -24.84 -8.82
C LEU A 91 7.75 -24.62 -9.01
N PRO A 92 8.54 -25.72 -9.10
CA PRO A 92 9.93 -25.64 -9.54
C PRO A 92 10.04 -25.05 -10.95
N SER A 93 11.10 -24.28 -11.22
CA SER A 93 11.32 -23.69 -12.55
C SER A 93 11.37 -24.74 -13.68
N SER A 94 11.81 -25.97 -13.39
CA SER A 94 11.83 -27.07 -14.37
C SER A 94 10.46 -27.55 -14.82
N GLU A 95 9.39 -27.15 -14.11
CA GLU A 95 8.01 -27.51 -14.41
C GLU A 95 7.22 -26.34 -15.03
N CYS A 96 7.86 -25.19 -15.25
CA CYS A 96 7.22 -23.99 -15.76
C CYS A 96 7.73 -23.65 -17.17
N ASP A 97 6.80 -23.36 -18.08
CA ASP A 97 7.13 -22.73 -19.37
C ASP A 97 7.40 -21.23 -19.19
N PHE A 98 6.75 -20.62 -18.20
CA PHE A 98 7.01 -19.27 -17.74
C PHE A 98 6.93 -19.19 -16.21
N ARG A 99 7.98 -18.69 -15.57
CA ARG A 99 7.97 -18.40 -14.14
C ARG A 99 8.44 -16.97 -13.92
N VAL A 100 7.70 -16.25 -13.10
CA VAL A 100 8.04 -14.89 -12.71
C VAL A 100 8.06 -14.77 -11.19
N GLU A 101 9.13 -14.19 -10.66
CA GLU A 101 9.19 -13.79 -9.26
C GLU A 101 9.37 -12.28 -9.13
N GLY A 102 8.68 -11.68 -8.17
CA GLY A 102 8.79 -10.27 -7.85
C GLY A 102 8.19 -9.96 -6.48
N ASP A 103 8.04 -8.69 -6.16
CA ASP A 103 7.49 -8.26 -4.88
C ASP A 103 5.97 -8.27 -4.90
N HIS A 104 5.38 -8.79 -3.83
CA HIS A 104 3.93 -8.88 -3.64
C HIS A 104 3.26 -7.55 -3.91
N SER A 105 3.81 -6.45 -3.38
CA SER A 105 3.21 -5.14 -3.59
C SER A 105 3.19 -4.66 -5.03
N ILE A 106 4.21 -5.03 -5.82
CA ILE A 106 4.33 -4.62 -7.22
C ILE A 106 3.49 -5.53 -8.08
N MET A 107 3.55 -6.83 -7.85
CA MET A 107 2.72 -7.82 -8.52
C MET A 107 1.22 -7.58 -8.25
N SER A 108 0.85 -7.23 -7.03
CA SER A 108 -0.53 -6.87 -6.67
C SER A 108 -1.01 -5.63 -7.42
N ASN A 109 -0.16 -4.62 -7.60
CA ASN A 109 -0.49 -3.43 -8.41
C ASN A 109 -0.48 -3.73 -9.92
N MET A 110 0.42 -4.58 -10.41
CA MET A 110 0.44 -5.01 -11.81
C MET A 110 -0.81 -5.81 -12.15
N GLY A 111 -1.27 -6.65 -11.23
CA GLY A 111 -2.52 -7.41 -11.33
C GLY A 111 -3.77 -6.53 -11.43
N ARG A 112 -3.68 -5.21 -11.20
CA ARG A 112 -4.79 -4.24 -11.30
C ARG A 112 -4.87 -3.46 -12.61
N ILE A 113 -3.90 -3.61 -13.50
CA ILE A 113 -3.94 -2.96 -14.82
C ILE A 113 -5.10 -3.53 -15.66
N VAL A 114 -5.86 -2.71 -16.36
CA VAL A 114 -6.90 -3.15 -17.30
C VAL A 114 -6.37 -2.95 -18.71
N PHE A 115 -6.37 -4.00 -19.51
CA PHE A 115 -6.03 -4.02 -20.93
C PHE A 115 -7.22 -3.66 -21.80
N HIS A 116 -8.39 -4.27 -21.58
CA HIS A 116 -9.55 -4.05 -22.44
C HIS A 116 -10.19 -2.68 -22.23
N GLY A 117 -10.42 -1.94 -23.32
CA GLY A 117 -11.00 -0.58 -23.28
C GLY A 117 -9.99 0.52 -22.89
N SER A 118 -8.81 0.13 -22.39
CA SER A 118 -7.71 1.04 -22.07
C SER A 118 -6.86 1.36 -23.30
N ASN A 119 -6.24 2.54 -23.31
CA ASN A 119 -5.29 2.90 -24.36
C ASN A 119 -4.01 2.02 -24.23
N PRO A 120 -3.62 1.23 -25.26
CA PRO A 120 -2.47 0.34 -25.18
C PRO A 120 -1.16 1.05 -24.81
N ALA A 121 -0.98 2.31 -25.21
CA ALA A 121 0.19 3.10 -24.83
C ALA A 121 0.20 3.43 -23.33
N VAL A 122 -0.98 3.66 -22.74
CA VAL A 122 -1.14 3.93 -21.29
C VAL A 122 -0.90 2.65 -20.49
N VAL A 123 -1.43 1.51 -20.96
CA VAL A 123 -1.20 0.18 -20.36
C VAL A 123 0.29 -0.18 -20.39
N ALA A 124 0.93 -0.07 -21.55
CA ALA A 124 2.36 -0.35 -21.68
C ALA A 124 3.21 0.56 -20.79
N ALA A 125 2.85 1.84 -20.67
CA ALA A 125 3.52 2.78 -19.78
C ALA A 125 3.33 2.41 -18.30
N ALA A 126 2.13 2.01 -17.88
CA ALA A 126 1.84 1.56 -16.52
C ALA A 126 2.62 0.28 -16.17
N GLN A 127 2.62 -0.71 -17.06
CA GLN A 127 3.39 -1.94 -16.89
C GLN A 127 4.89 -1.67 -16.85
N ALA A 128 5.42 -0.86 -17.76
CA ALA A 128 6.84 -0.49 -17.79
C ALA A 128 7.26 0.30 -16.55
N ARG A 129 6.33 1.02 -15.92
CA ARG A 129 6.57 1.73 -14.66
C ARG A 129 6.62 0.75 -13.49
N LEU A 130 5.59 -0.07 -13.32
CA LEU A 130 5.55 -1.05 -12.22
C LEU A 130 6.66 -2.11 -12.34
N GLY A 131 6.93 -2.56 -13.56
CA GLY A 131 7.98 -3.55 -13.86
C GLY A 131 9.39 -3.08 -13.52
N LYS A 132 9.60 -1.81 -13.18
CA LYS A 132 10.89 -1.34 -12.69
C LYS A 132 11.05 -1.48 -11.17
N LEU A 133 9.95 -1.45 -10.42
CA LEU A 133 9.91 -1.37 -8.96
C LEU A 133 10.31 -2.66 -8.20
N SER A 134 10.59 -3.74 -8.93
CA SER A 134 10.96 -5.02 -8.35
C SER A 134 12.16 -5.63 -9.06
N ARG A 135 12.95 -6.45 -8.36
CA ARG A 135 13.95 -7.33 -8.97
C ARG A 135 13.26 -8.58 -9.47
N TRP A 136 12.93 -8.56 -10.76
CA TRP A 136 12.30 -9.70 -11.39
C TRP A 136 13.28 -10.84 -11.63
N LYS A 137 12.81 -12.05 -11.37
CA LYS A 137 13.41 -13.28 -11.90
C LYS A 137 12.43 -13.87 -12.90
N PHE A 138 12.92 -14.15 -14.10
CA PHE A 138 12.16 -14.81 -15.14
C PHE A 138 12.85 -16.09 -15.52
N ASP A 139 12.11 -17.19 -15.52
CA ASP A 139 12.52 -18.44 -16.16
C ASP A 139 11.54 -18.74 -17.30
N GLY A 140 12.05 -19.15 -18.46
CA GLY A 140 11.23 -19.42 -19.64
C GLY A 140 10.74 -18.16 -20.36
N ALA A 141 9.62 -18.27 -21.09
CA ALA A 141 9.13 -17.20 -21.95
C ALA A 141 7.59 -17.15 -21.97
N MET A 142 7.05 -15.94 -22.14
CA MET A 142 5.62 -15.78 -22.43
C MET A 142 5.24 -16.52 -23.72
N PRO A 143 4.00 -16.99 -23.86
CA PRO A 143 3.60 -17.80 -24.99
C PRO A 143 3.53 -16.97 -26.28
N ASP A 144 4.01 -17.54 -27.39
CA ASP A 144 3.93 -16.90 -28.71
C ASP A 144 2.54 -17.07 -29.36
N ASN A 145 1.71 -17.99 -28.84
CA ASN A 145 0.37 -18.25 -29.35
C ASN A 145 -0.57 -17.05 -29.07
N PRO A 146 -1.09 -16.35 -30.11
CA PRO A 146 -1.92 -15.16 -29.92
C PRO A 146 -3.23 -15.44 -29.16
N ALA A 147 -3.78 -16.65 -29.30
CA ALA A 147 -5.00 -17.05 -28.60
C ALA A 147 -4.74 -17.23 -27.10
N LEU A 148 -3.55 -17.74 -26.74
CA LEU A 148 -3.16 -17.89 -25.34
C LEU A 148 -2.87 -16.52 -24.71
N LEU A 149 -2.19 -15.63 -25.42
CA LEU A 149 -2.01 -14.24 -24.99
C LEU A 149 -3.34 -13.48 -24.84
N ALA A 150 -4.34 -13.77 -25.67
CA ALA A 150 -5.68 -13.22 -25.51
C ALA A 150 -6.36 -13.76 -24.24
N ALA A 151 -6.24 -15.06 -23.96
CA ALA A 151 -6.77 -15.67 -22.74
C ALA A 151 -6.12 -15.09 -21.46
N LEU A 152 -4.79 -14.94 -21.44
CA LEU A 152 -4.07 -14.36 -20.30
C LEU A 152 -4.43 -12.89 -20.06
N ARG A 153 -4.60 -12.09 -21.11
CA ARG A 153 -5.10 -10.70 -20.98
C ARG A 153 -6.51 -10.65 -20.43
N ARG A 154 -7.38 -11.57 -20.88
CA ARG A 154 -8.75 -11.68 -20.38
C ARG A 154 -8.79 -12.05 -18.89
N LEU A 155 -7.95 -12.99 -18.46
CA LEU A 155 -7.75 -13.30 -17.05
C LEU A 155 -7.39 -12.02 -16.28
N HIS A 156 -6.40 -11.29 -16.77
CA HIS A 156 -5.92 -10.06 -16.13
C HIS A 156 -7.02 -9.01 -16.01
N ASP A 157 -7.76 -8.72 -17.08
CA ASP A 157 -8.90 -7.79 -17.07
C ASP A 157 -9.99 -8.17 -16.07
N VAL A 158 -10.27 -9.47 -15.91
CA VAL A 158 -11.27 -9.98 -14.97
C VAL A 158 -10.78 -9.85 -13.53
N MET A 159 -9.49 -10.10 -13.28
CA MET A 159 -8.91 -10.06 -11.94
C MET A 159 -8.50 -8.65 -11.50
N ALA A 160 -8.31 -7.72 -12.43
CA ALA A 160 -7.89 -6.35 -12.14
C ALA A 160 -8.79 -5.58 -11.15
N PRO A 161 -10.13 -5.54 -11.31
CA PRO A 161 -11.01 -4.91 -10.33
C PRO A 161 -11.14 -5.70 -9.02
N ARG A 162 -10.74 -6.99 -9.02
CA ARG A 162 -10.84 -7.89 -7.87
C ARG A 162 -9.56 -7.91 -7.02
N THR A 163 -8.43 -7.46 -7.57
CA THR A 163 -7.12 -7.51 -6.89
C THR A 163 -6.90 -6.27 -6.01
N LEU A 164 -6.56 -6.47 -4.73
CA LEU A 164 -6.24 -5.39 -3.78
C LEU A 164 -4.90 -4.67 -4.12
N PRO A 165 -4.75 -3.33 -4.01
CA PRO A 165 -3.46 -2.62 -4.14
C PRO A 165 -2.62 -2.61 -2.84
N ARG A 166 -1.33 -2.23 -2.88
CA ARG A 166 -0.47 -1.99 -1.68
C ARG A 166 -0.79 -0.67 -0.97
N PHE A 167 -0.43 -0.54 0.32
CA PHE A 167 -0.92 0.46 1.30
C PHE A 167 0.21 1.30 1.94
N THR A 168 0.17 2.64 1.82
CA THR A 168 1.23 3.60 2.24
C THR A 168 0.73 4.53 3.36
N PHE A 169 1.58 4.91 4.30
CA PHE A 169 1.25 5.74 5.46
C PHE A 169 0.61 7.08 5.05
N MET A 170 -0.40 7.52 5.79
CA MET A 170 -1.01 8.84 5.66
C MET A 170 -1.58 9.25 4.28
N THR A 171 -1.61 8.35 3.29
CA THR A 171 -2.25 8.59 1.99
C THR A 171 -3.77 8.60 2.12
N PRO A 172 -4.54 9.08 1.12
CA PRO A 172 -5.99 8.97 1.16
C PRO A 172 -6.51 7.55 1.43
N GLU A 173 -5.81 6.51 0.96
CA GLU A 173 -6.12 5.10 1.22
C GLU A 173 -5.88 4.73 2.70
N TRP A 174 -4.77 5.21 3.26
CA TRP A 174 -4.47 5.08 4.69
C TRP A 174 -5.51 5.79 5.55
N VAL A 175 -5.84 7.02 5.19
CA VAL A 175 -6.82 7.86 5.88
C VAL A 175 -8.22 7.26 5.76
N SER A 176 -8.55 6.66 4.62
CA SER A 176 -9.80 5.93 4.45
C SER A 176 -9.91 4.79 5.48
N SER A 177 -8.81 4.07 5.72
CA SER A 177 -8.77 3.06 6.79
C SER A 177 -8.85 3.69 8.18
N ALA A 178 -8.16 4.81 8.43
CA ALA A 178 -8.24 5.52 9.70
C ALA A 178 -9.67 5.99 10.00
N ARG A 179 -10.35 6.55 9.00
CA ARG A 179 -11.77 6.95 9.06
C ARG A 179 -12.67 5.79 9.44
N HIS A 180 -12.46 4.64 8.81
CA HIS A 180 -13.23 3.44 9.11
C HIS A 180 -13.04 2.97 10.56
N VAL A 181 -11.78 2.89 11.03
CA VAL A 181 -11.45 2.48 12.41
C VAL A 181 -12.08 3.42 13.44
N LEU A 182 -11.93 4.73 13.27
CA LEU A 182 -12.37 5.73 14.23
C LEU A 182 -13.90 5.86 14.29
N SER A 183 -14.57 5.95 13.14
CA SER A 183 -16.02 6.15 13.06
C SER A 183 -16.80 4.95 13.61
N THR A 184 -16.31 3.73 13.35
CA THR A 184 -16.92 2.48 13.87
C THR A 184 -16.84 2.42 15.40
N ARG A 185 -15.71 2.83 15.97
CA ARG A 185 -15.54 2.84 17.43
C ARG A 185 -16.38 3.92 18.08
N ALA A 186 -16.45 5.12 17.48
CA ALA A 186 -17.23 6.25 17.98
C ALA A 186 -18.71 5.93 18.16
N THR A 187 -19.29 5.16 17.25
CA THR A 187 -20.72 4.80 17.26
C THR A 187 -21.05 3.56 18.10
N SER A 188 -20.04 2.83 18.58
CA SER A 188 -20.26 1.63 19.40
C SER A 188 -20.82 1.95 20.79
N ALA A 189 -21.66 1.07 21.34
CA ALA A 189 -22.24 1.20 22.68
C ALA A 189 -21.19 1.39 23.79
N LYS A 190 -19.97 0.88 23.57
CA LYS A 190 -18.83 0.98 24.49
C LYS A 190 -18.27 2.40 24.60
N TYR A 191 -18.26 3.18 23.52
CA TYR A 191 -17.57 4.47 23.47
C TYR A 191 -18.49 5.67 23.21
N ALA A 192 -19.62 5.48 22.51
CA ALA A 192 -20.51 6.57 22.09
C ALA A 192 -20.96 7.48 23.25
N ARG A 193 -21.31 6.88 24.40
CA ARG A 193 -21.73 7.65 25.58
C ARG A 193 -20.62 8.55 26.11
N GLY A 194 -19.35 8.14 26.02
CA GLY A 194 -18.20 8.87 26.55
C GLY A 194 -17.88 10.13 25.76
N ILE A 195 -18.16 10.15 24.46
CA ILE A 195 -17.80 11.27 23.57
C ILE A 195 -18.95 12.23 23.25
N ARG A 196 -20.18 11.98 23.72
CA ARG A 196 -21.38 12.79 23.41
C ARG A 196 -21.29 14.29 23.76
N ASN A 197 -20.40 14.65 24.69
CA ASN A 197 -20.17 16.04 25.12
C ASN A 197 -18.77 16.54 24.74
N VAL A 198 -18.08 15.83 23.85
CA VAL A 198 -16.73 16.18 23.40
C VAL A 198 -16.83 17.04 22.14
N VAL A 199 -16.14 18.17 22.15
CA VAL A 199 -15.84 18.97 20.95
C VAL A 199 -14.33 19.09 20.85
N PHE A 200 -13.73 18.29 19.98
CA PHE A 200 -12.28 18.18 19.88
C PHE A 200 -11.80 17.95 18.43
N THR A 201 -10.82 18.71 17.97
CA THR A 201 -10.19 18.55 16.65
C THR A 201 -8.74 18.10 16.80
N PHE A 202 -8.43 16.91 16.32
CA PHE A 202 -7.08 16.37 16.21
C PHE A 202 -6.59 16.46 14.77
N SER A 203 -5.32 16.77 14.55
CA SER A 203 -4.71 16.80 13.22
C SER A 203 -3.28 16.31 13.29
N GLU A 204 -2.93 15.41 12.36
CA GLU A 204 -1.54 15.11 12.01
C GLU A 204 -1.28 15.55 10.59
N GLU A 205 -0.28 16.41 10.42
CA GLU A 205 0.07 17.00 9.15
C GLU A 205 1.57 16.82 8.93
N PHE A 206 1.90 16.03 7.93
CA PHE A 206 3.26 15.72 7.57
C PHE A 206 3.60 16.37 6.24
N THR A 207 4.58 17.26 6.34
CA THR A 207 5.23 17.95 5.24
C THR A 207 6.39 17.11 4.72
N HIS A 208 6.93 17.44 3.55
CA HIS A 208 8.06 16.69 2.96
C HIS A 208 7.70 15.22 2.74
N THR A 209 6.50 15.00 2.19
CA THR A 209 5.92 13.70 1.89
C THR A 209 6.59 13.04 0.68
N PRO A 210 6.55 11.71 0.59
CA PRO A 210 7.13 11.02 -0.54
C PRO A 210 6.36 11.41 -1.80
N ALA A 211 7.08 11.93 -2.79
CA ALA A 211 6.49 12.38 -4.05
C ALA A 211 5.74 11.25 -4.77
N TYR A 212 6.14 10.00 -4.54
CA TYR A 212 5.38 8.87 -5.02
C TYR A 212 3.95 8.93 -4.45
N ALA A 213 3.77 8.93 -3.13
CA ALA A 213 2.44 8.86 -2.52
C ALA A 213 1.64 10.17 -2.52
N PHE A 214 2.32 11.30 -2.74
CA PHE A 214 1.75 12.65 -2.74
C PHE A 214 2.36 13.47 -3.89
N PRO A 215 1.99 13.17 -5.14
CA PRO A 215 2.67 13.68 -6.33
C PRO A 215 2.47 15.18 -6.59
N ASP A 216 1.43 15.77 -6.01
CA ASP A 216 1.15 17.21 -6.02
C ASP A 216 1.89 17.97 -4.89
N GLY A 217 2.71 17.26 -4.11
CA GLY A 217 3.37 17.80 -2.92
C GLY A 217 2.40 18.06 -1.77
N ALA A 218 1.18 17.51 -1.85
CA ALA A 218 0.22 17.61 -0.77
C ALA A 218 0.82 17.05 0.52
N HIS A 219 0.44 17.68 1.63
CA HIS A 219 0.79 17.16 2.94
C HIS A 219 0.06 15.84 3.15
N GLY A 220 0.81 14.81 3.51
CA GLY A 220 0.27 13.57 4.01
C GLY A 220 -0.20 13.83 5.42
N GLY A 221 -1.32 13.22 5.78
CA GLY A 221 -1.88 13.50 7.08
C GLY A 221 -3.32 13.11 7.16
N PHE A 222 -3.83 13.22 8.36
CA PHE A 222 -5.25 13.06 8.60
C PHE A 222 -5.66 13.94 9.75
N TRP A 223 -6.92 14.36 9.70
CA TRP A 223 -7.53 15.10 10.78
C TRP A 223 -8.81 14.40 11.21
N VAL A 224 -9.17 14.63 12.47
CA VAL A 224 -10.33 14.05 13.12
C VAL A 224 -11.02 15.14 13.91
N ARG A 225 -12.28 15.42 13.58
CA ARG A 225 -13.14 16.30 14.37
C ARG A 225 -14.16 15.44 15.10
N CYS A 226 -14.16 15.54 16.42
CA CYS A 226 -15.25 15.07 17.27
C CYS A 226 -16.14 16.26 17.63
N ASP A 227 -17.44 16.16 17.37
CA ASP A 227 -18.43 17.18 17.69
C ASP A 227 -19.68 16.51 18.27
N HIS A 228 -19.85 16.60 19.59
CA HIS A 228 -20.98 16.03 20.35
C HIS A 228 -21.27 14.54 20.04
N GLY A 229 -20.20 13.76 19.85
CA GLY A 229 -20.27 12.33 19.57
C GLY A 229 -20.23 11.94 18.09
N GLU A 230 -20.30 12.91 17.18
CA GLU A 230 -20.02 12.70 15.76
C GLU A 230 -18.51 12.74 15.51
N ILE A 231 -17.97 11.84 14.69
CA ILE A 231 -16.58 11.86 14.24
C ILE A 231 -16.51 12.05 12.73
N THR A 232 -15.77 13.06 12.30
CA THR A 232 -15.43 13.31 10.90
C THR A 232 -13.93 13.15 10.72
N VAL A 233 -13.51 12.41 9.69
CA VAL A 233 -12.10 12.17 9.37
C VAL A 233 -11.81 12.56 7.93
N GLY A 234 -10.76 13.35 7.71
CA GLY A 234 -10.32 13.75 6.37
C GLY A 234 -8.83 13.52 6.17
N ALA A 235 -8.44 13.47 4.89
CA ALA A 235 -7.06 13.28 4.46
C ALA A 235 -6.39 14.62 4.25
N GLY A 236 -5.07 14.63 4.42
CA GLY A 236 -4.25 15.82 4.28
C GLY A 236 -4.44 16.82 5.42
N PRO A 237 -4.15 18.12 5.18
CA PRO A 237 -4.22 19.14 6.21
C PRO A 237 -5.67 19.42 6.64
N LEU A 238 -5.82 19.88 7.88
CA LEU A 238 -7.11 20.34 8.39
C LEU A 238 -7.60 21.55 7.56
N PRO A 239 -8.84 21.53 7.04
CA PRO A 239 -9.39 22.67 6.31
C PRO A 239 -9.43 23.94 7.17
N GLU A 240 -9.17 25.10 6.58
CA GLU A 240 -9.17 26.40 7.28
C GLU A 240 -10.50 26.68 8.01
N THR A 241 -11.62 26.23 7.43
CA THR A 241 -12.96 26.36 8.02
C THR A 241 -13.15 25.55 9.30
N MET A 242 -12.24 24.61 9.59
CA MET A 242 -12.23 23.78 10.79
C MET A 242 -11.04 24.07 11.70
N ALA A 243 -10.17 25.00 11.32
CA ALA A 243 -9.07 25.47 12.15
C ALA A 243 -9.56 26.40 13.28
N PRO A 244 -8.84 26.51 14.41
CA PRO A 244 -7.61 25.80 14.73
C PRO A 244 -7.85 24.35 15.23
N ALA A 245 -6.85 23.48 15.08
CA ALA A 245 -6.84 22.18 15.74
C ALA A 245 -6.68 22.33 17.28
N ASP A 246 -7.27 21.40 18.04
CA ASP A 246 -7.09 21.31 19.49
C ASP A 246 -5.81 20.57 19.87
N ALA A 247 -5.43 19.55 19.09
CA ALA A 247 -4.12 18.92 19.12
C ALA A 247 -3.58 18.79 17.68
N LEU A 248 -2.37 19.29 17.46
CA LEU A 248 -1.71 19.28 16.16
C LEU A 248 -0.33 18.64 16.30
N THR A 249 -0.15 17.50 15.65
CA THR A 249 1.18 17.01 15.28
C THR A 249 1.50 17.55 13.90
N LYS A 250 2.55 18.35 13.78
CA LYS A 250 3.01 18.85 12.48
C LYS A 250 4.50 18.67 12.35
N GLY A 251 4.95 18.10 11.24
CA GLY A 251 6.37 17.81 11.07
C GLY A 251 6.77 17.34 9.70
N LYS A 252 8.03 16.96 9.56
CA LYS A 252 8.55 16.24 8.41
C LYS A 252 8.03 14.80 8.46
N TYR A 253 7.60 14.26 7.32
CA TYR A 253 7.02 12.92 7.19
C TYR A 253 8.05 11.82 7.54
N THR A 254 9.25 11.91 6.98
CA THR A 254 10.32 10.92 7.09
C THR A 254 10.65 10.46 8.53
N PRO A 255 10.92 11.34 9.51
CA PRO A 255 11.26 10.89 10.87
C PRO A 255 10.09 10.22 11.60
N VAL A 256 8.85 10.35 11.10
CA VAL A 256 7.64 9.81 11.74
C VAL A 256 7.32 8.41 11.24
N VAL A 257 7.68 8.07 10.01
CA VAL A 257 7.38 6.77 9.38
C VAL A 257 7.86 5.59 10.20
N PRO A 258 9.07 5.61 10.80
CA PRO A 258 9.50 4.51 11.63
C PRO A 258 8.64 4.27 12.84
N VAL A 259 8.08 5.34 13.39
CA VAL A 259 7.12 5.28 14.49
C VAL A 259 5.75 4.84 13.96
N GLY A 260 5.28 5.39 12.84
CA GLY A 260 3.98 5.15 12.22
C GLY A 260 3.77 3.75 11.62
N ARG A 261 4.81 2.91 11.59
CA ARG A 261 4.77 1.50 11.17
C ARG A 261 5.03 0.52 12.32
N THR A 262 5.42 1.01 13.50
CA THR A 262 5.66 0.13 14.65
C THR A 262 4.35 -0.39 15.19
N VAL A 263 4.30 -1.68 15.50
CA VAL A 263 3.17 -2.29 16.23
C VAL A 263 3.57 -2.37 17.69
N ASN A 264 3.21 -1.34 18.48
CA ASN A 264 3.68 -1.17 19.84
C ASN A 264 3.34 -2.37 20.73
N ALA A 265 2.17 -2.98 20.53
CA ALA A 265 1.75 -4.16 21.27
C ALA A 265 2.63 -5.41 21.07
N LEU A 266 3.51 -5.43 20.06
CA LEU A 266 4.37 -6.57 19.74
C LEU A 266 5.85 -6.34 20.06
N MET A 267 6.23 -5.13 20.51
CA MET A 267 7.63 -4.84 20.83
C MET A 267 8.06 -5.45 22.17
N THR A 268 9.23 -6.07 22.15
CA THR A 268 10.03 -6.41 23.34
C THR A 268 10.52 -5.16 24.08
N GLU A 269 10.99 -5.32 25.31
CA GLU A 269 11.56 -4.21 26.10
C GLU A 269 12.79 -3.58 25.41
N GLU A 270 13.59 -4.39 24.72
CA GLU A 270 14.74 -3.93 23.94
C GLU A 270 14.32 -3.09 22.73
N GLU A 271 13.30 -3.54 22.00
CA GLU A 271 12.74 -2.80 20.85
C GLU A 271 12.06 -1.50 21.28
N GLN A 272 11.37 -1.49 22.43
CA GLN A 272 10.82 -0.27 23.03
C GLN A 272 11.93 0.72 23.39
N ALA A 273 13.03 0.25 23.97
CA ALA A 273 14.18 1.11 24.28
C ALA A 273 14.85 1.65 23.01
N ALA A 274 14.99 0.83 21.96
CA ALA A 274 15.52 1.24 20.67
C ALA A 274 14.62 2.29 19.99
N GLN A 275 13.30 2.06 19.95
CA GLN A 275 12.34 3.02 19.39
C GLN A 275 12.31 4.34 20.18
N ALA A 276 12.46 4.29 21.50
CA ALA A 276 12.56 5.49 22.35
C ALA A 276 13.85 6.28 22.06
N ALA A 277 14.98 5.58 21.91
CA ALA A 277 16.25 6.20 21.53
C ALA A 277 16.17 6.83 20.12
N TYR A 278 15.57 6.12 19.17
CA TYR A 278 15.28 6.63 17.83
C TYR A 278 14.43 7.90 17.89
N SER A 279 13.28 7.85 18.57
CA SER A 279 12.36 8.98 18.66
C SER A 279 13.02 10.22 19.28
N LYS A 280 13.85 10.01 20.31
CA LYS A 280 14.64 11.07 20.94
C LYS A 280 15.64 11.70 19.99
N ALA A 281 16.27 10.92 19.12
CA ALA A 281 17.23 11.41 18.13
C ALA A 281 16.52 12.06 16.92
N ALA A 282 15.48 11.42 16.39
CA ALA A 282 14.76 11.80 15.18
C ALA A 282 13.91 13.07 15.36
N PHE A 283 13.40 13.32 16.58
CA PHE A 283 12.60 14.50 16.89
C PHE A 283 13.39 15.59 17.64
N ARG A 284 14.71 15.41 17.79
CA ARG A 284 15.60 16.43 18.36
C ARG A 284 15.65 17.66 17.46
N ARG A 285 15.72 18.83 18.10
CA ARG A 285 15.96 20.13 17.46
C ARG A 285 17.20 20.09 16.57
N GLU A 286 17.06 20.52 15.32
CA GLU A 286 18.16 20.61 14.35
C GLU A 286 19.15 21.72 14.75
N GLU A 287 20.45 21.45 14.66
CA GLU A 287 21.49 22.39 15.11
C GLU A 287 21.65 23.59 14.17
N GLU A 288 21.44 23.40 12.87
CA GLU A 288 21.56 24.48 11.86
C GLU A 288 20.38 25.45 11.86
N THR A 289 19.15 24.94 11.97
CA THR A 289 17.91 25.74 11.88
C THR A 289 17.33 26.09 13.24
N GLY A 290 17.68 25.32 14.29
CA GLY A 290 17.07 25.47 15.60
C GLY A 290 15.59 25.08 15.61
N GLU A 291 15.10 24.23 14.70
CA GLU A 291 13.71 23.78 14.66
C GLU A 291 13.58 22.29 14.98
N HIS A 292 12.44 21.88 15.55
CA HIS A 292 12.13 20.46 15.73
C HIS A 292 11.57 19.88 14.42
N PRO A 293 12.03 18.70 13.98
CA PRO A 293 11.49 18.01 12.80
C PRO A 293 10.01 17.69 12.92
N VAL A 294 9.51 17.46 14.15
CA VAL A 294 8.10 17.21 14.44
C VAL A 294 7.73 17.97 15.70
N ASN A 295 6.65 18.73 15.64
CA ASN A 295 6.12 19.51 16.74
C ASN A 295 4.74 19.01 17.12
N GLN A 296 4.50 18.90 18.42
CA GLN A 296 3.17 18.68 18.98
C GLN A 296 2.74 19.94 19.70
N THR A 297 1.60 20.50 19.29
CA THR A 297 1.08 21.78 19.77
C THR A 297 -0.42 21.70 20.05
N SER A 298 -0.95 22.68 20.79
CA SER A 298 -2.40 22.85 21.01
C SER A 298 -2.84 24.25 20.56
N PRO A 299 -3.03 24.47 19.24
CA PRO A 299 -3.31 25.80 18.70
C PRO A 299 -4.58 26.47 19.27
N SER A 300 -5.62 25.70 19.60
CA SER A 300 -6.84 26.24 20.21
C SER A 300 -6.72 26.56 21.71
N GLY A 301 -5.68 26.04 22.38
CA GLY A 301 -5.51 26.12 23.83
C GLY A 301 -6.36 25.15 24.66
N LYS A 302 -7.15 24.24 24.06
CA LYS A 302 -7.96 23.25 24.81
C LYS A 302 -7.14 22.18 25.53
N GLY A 303 -5.86 22.02 25.19
CA GLY A 303 -4.98 21.04 25.82
C GLY A 303 -5.14 19.63 25.24
N PRO A 304 -4.81 18.57 26.01
CA PRO A 304 -4.70 17.21 25.51
C PRO A 304 -6.06 16.63 25.10
N MET A 305 -6.01 15.59 24.26
CA MET A 305 -7.20 14.84 23.86
C MET A 305 -7.97 14.30 25.08
N PRO A 306 -9.30 14.52 25.17
CA PRO A 306 -10.12 13.98 26.23
C PRO A 306 -9.98 12.46 26.34
N THR A 307 -9.92 11.94 27.57
CA THR A 307 -9.68 10.51 27.84
C THR A 307 -10.67 9.59 27.10
N GLU A 308 -11.95 9.98 27.03
CA GLU A 308 -12.96 9.17 26.33
C GLU A 308 -12.71 9.11 24.81
N LEU A 309 -12.18 10.19 24.21
CA LEU A 309 -11.78 10.20 22.79
C LEU A 309 -10.46 9.45 22.57
N ALA A 310 -9.48 9.58 23.48
CA ALA A 310 -8.22 8.85 23.40
C ALA A 310 -8.41 7.32 23.40
N ARG A 311 -9.40 6.81 24.13
CA ARG A 311 -9.78 5.38 24.12
C ARG A 311 -10.26 4.89 22.76
N ILE A 312 -10.78 5.79 21.92
CA ILE A 312 -11.16 5.48 20.53
C ILE A 312 -9.91 5.40 19.64
N PHE A 313 -8.94 6.29 19.82
CA PHE A 313 -7.68 6.34 19.05
C PHE A 313 -6.69 5.25 19.40
N MET A 314 -6.72 4.71 20.63
CA MET A 314 -5.69 3.82 21.17
C MET A 314 -5.19 2.69 20.24
N PRO A 315 -6.04 1.93 19.51
CA PRO A 315 -5.56 0.88 18.61
C PRO A 315 -5.28 1.34 17.17
N LEU A 316 -5.56 2.60 16.83
CA LEU A 316 -5.47 3.12 15.47
C LEU A 316 -4.05 2.95 14.91
N HIS A 317 -3.07 3.31 15.71
CA HIS A 317 -1.65 3.25 15.36
C HIS A 317 -1.24 1.82 15.01
N ASP A 318 -1.35 0.87 15.94
CA ASP A 318 -1.01 -0.54 15.71
C ASP A 318 -1.76 -1.18 14.53
N GLU A 319 -3.03 -0.84 14.31
CA GLU A 319 -3.83 -1.39 13.20
C GLU A 319 -3.40 -0.87 11.81
N LEU A 320 -2.96 0.38 11.74
CA LEU A 320 -2.47 0.98 10.49
C LEU A 320 -0.99 0.67 10.26
N SER A 321 -0.21 0.58 11.35
CA SER A 321 1.19 0.15 11.35
C SER A 321 1.39 -1.24 10.74
N LYS A 322 0.48 -2.19 10.99
CA LYS A 322 0.49 -3.53 10.34
C LYS A 322 0.32 -3.49 8.82
N ARG A 323 -0.20 -2.39 8.28
CA ARG A 323 -0.54 -2.25 6.85
C ARG A 323 0.49 -1.40 6.11
N THR A 324 1.21 -0.56 6.86
CA THR A 324 2.41 0.16 6.42
C THR A 324 3.69 -0.57 6.82
N SER A 325 3.60 -1.75 7.45
CA SER A 325 4.75 -2.58 7.81
C SER A 325 5.48 -3.02 6.54
N GLY A 326 6.56 -2.32 6.21
CA GLY A 326 7.29 -2.46 4.95
C GLY A 326 7.43 -1.17 4.15
N GLU A 327 6.90 -0.04 4.64
CA GLU A 327 7.30 1.31 4.23
C GLU A 327 8.52 1.74 5.06
N LEU A 328 9.67 1.88 4.42
CA LEU A 328 10.93 2.28 5.07
C LEU A 328 11.25 3.74 4.75
N PRO A 329 11.85 4.52 5.67
CA PRO A 329 12.39 5.85 5.36
C PRO A 329 13.37 5.88 4.17
N SER A 330 14.01 4.76 3.84
CA SER A 330 14.86 4.62 2.65
C SER A 330 14.07 4.62 1.33
N ASP A 331 12.77 4.36 1.37
CA ASP A 331 11.87 4.38 0.21
C ASP A 331 11.47 5.82 -0.19
N PHE A 332 12.00 6.85 0.48
CA PHE A 332 11.66 8.28 0.31
C PHE A 332 12.72 9.00 -0.53
N ASP A 333 12.32 9.98 -1.35
CA ASP A 333 13.26 10.74 -2.18
C ASP A 333 14.26 11.58 -1.34
N ALA A 334 15.43 11.81 -1.96
CA ALA A 334 16.72 12.16 -1.37
C ALA A 334 16.78 13.41 -0.48
N ALA A 335 16.54 13.26 0.83
CA ALA A 335 17.10 14.09 1.91
C ALA A 335 17.04 13.39 3.28
N VAL A 336 17.09 12.05 3.30
CA VAL A 336 17.01 11.29 4.55
C VAL A 336 18.38 11.29 5.21
N LYS A 337 18.46 11.86 6.42
CA LYS A 337 19.70 11.80 7.20
C LYS A 337 20.08 10.33 7.40
N PRO A 338 21.37 9.95 7.33
CA PRO A 338 21.79 8.55 7.48
C PRO A 338 21.18 7.87 8.72
N ALA A 339 21.07 8.59 9.83
CA ALA A 339 20.47 8.10 11.08
C ALA A 339 18.96 7.77 11.01
N TRP A 340 18.25 8.20 9.97
CA TRP A 340 16.81 7.92 9.78
C TRP A 340 16.55 6.84 8.73
N ALA A 341 17.57 6.50 7.94
CA ALA A 341 17.49 5.50 6.87
C ALA A 341 17.80 4.07 7.37
N GLU A 342 18.30 3.92 8.60
CA GLU A 342 18.61 2.61 9.19
C GLU A 342 17.33 1.82 9.54
N ALA A 343 17.20 0.62 8.97
CA ALA A 343 16.17 -0.33 9.35
C ALA A 343 16.27 -0.66 10.84
N GLN A 344 15.16 -0.56 11.55
CA GLN A 344 15.11 -0.82 12.99
C GLN A 344 14.96 -2.32 13.21
N SER A 345 15.53 -2.86 14.30
CA SER A 345 15.50 -4.30 14.61
C SER A 345 14.08 -4.87 14.72
N PHE A 346 13.09 -4.03 15.03
CA PHE A 346 11.67 -4.39 15.10
C PHE A 346 10.95 -4.37 13.75
N ASP A 347 11.63 -4.00 12.66
CA ASP A 347 10.99 -3.92 11.34
C ASP A 347 10.73 -5.30 10.71
N ARG A 348 11.39 -6.35 11.19
CA ARG A 348 11.24 -7.74 10.77
C ARG A 348 12.02 -8.70 11.68
N ASP A 349 11.56 -9.94 11.74
CA ASP A 349 12.36 -11.09 12.20
C ASP A 349 13.67 -11.20 11.39
N SER A 350 14.74 -11.64 12.06
CA SER A 350 16.13 -11.73 11.62
C SER A 350 16.42 -12.54 10.33
N VAL A 351 15.43 -13.22 9.77
CA VAL A 351 15.53 -14.03 8.53
C VAL A 351 14.77 -13.45 7.33
N TYR A 352 14.38 -12.17 7.39
CA TYR A 352 13.72 -11.47 6.30
C TYR A 352 14.72 -10.83 5.30
N ASP A 353 14.66 -11.23 4.01
CA ASP A 353 15.49 -10.69 2.93
C ASP A 353 14.73 -9.61 2.13
N ALA A 354 15.04 -8.34 2.41
CA ALA A 354 14.46 -7.16 1.75
C ALA A 354 15.07 -6.83 0.38
N SER A 355 16.14 -7.52 -0.04
CA SER A 355 17.03 -7.05 -1.10
C SER A 355 16.43 -7.06 -2.52
N TRP A 356 15.18 -7.49 -2.68
CA TRP A 356 14.51 -7.64 -3.97
C TRP A 356 13.58 -6.47 -4.32
N LEU A 357 13.28 -5.63 -3.32
CA LEU A 357 12.49 -4.41 -3.43
C LEU A 357 13.36 -3.30 -4.05
N ARG A 358 12.85 -2.53 -5.04
CA ARG A 358 13.56 -1.38 -5.67
C ARG A 358 12.84 -0.05 -5.43
N TYR A 359 12.27 0.18 -4.24
CA TYR A 359 11.48 1.41 -3.97
C TYR A 359 12.32 2.69 -3.96
N ASP A 360 13.61 2.58 -3.67
CA ASP A 360 14.61 3.65 -3.74
C ASP A 360 14.92 4.10 -5.18
N GLU A 361 14.73 3.22 -6.17
CA GLU A 361 15.06 3.48 -7.57
C GLU A 361 13.87 4.00 -8.41
N PHE A 362 12.61 3.89 -7.95
CA PHE A 362 11.44 4.27 -8.77
C PHE A 362 10.23 4.91 -8.05
N ASP A 363 9.67 5.87 -8.77
CA ASP A 363 8.31 6.44 -8.72
C ASP A 363 7.12 5.45 -8.65
N ILE A 364 6.43 5.17 -7.53
CA ILE A 364 5.30 4.20 -7.55
C ILE A 364 3.99 4.70 -8.22
N TYR A 365 3.80 5.99 -8.59
CA TYR A 365 2.47 6.52 -9.00
C TYR A 365 2.24 7.06 -10.42
N GLY A 366 3.24 7.46 -11.18
CA GLY A 366 3.07 7.73 -12.62
C GLY A 366 3.94 8.83 -13.19
N ASP A 367 4.51 9.68 -12.36
CA ASP A 367 5.10 10.92 -12.83
C ASP A 367 6.52 10.75 -13.37
N THR A 368 6.86 11.52 -14.40
CA THR A 368 8.27 11.69 -14.80
C THR A 368 9.01 12.33 -13.63
N ARG A 369 10.03 11.65 -13.07
CA ARG A 369 11.12 12.39 -12.40
C ARG A 369 11.61 13.40 -13.43
N LYS A 370 11.26 14.67 -13.28
CA LYS A 370 12.10 15.71 -13.86
C LYS A 370 13.45 15.49 -13.21
N GLY A 371 14.40 15.01 -14.00
CA GLY A 371 15.78 14.93 -13.57
C GLY A 371 16.25 16.32 -13.17
N ALA A 372 17.10 16.31 -12.15
CA ALA A 372 17.82 17.44 -11.56
C ALA A 372 16.99 18.37 -10.66
#